data_AF-A0A6B2XP89-F1
#
_entry.id   AF-A0A6B2XP89-F1
#
_cell.length_a   1.000
_cell.length_b   1.000
_cell.length_c   1.000
_cell.angle_alpha   90.00
_cell.angle_beta   90.00
_cell.angle_gamma   90.00
#
_symmetry.space_group_name_H-M   'P 1'
#
loop_
_entity.id
_entity.type
_entity.pdbx_description
1 polymer ?
#
loop_
_entity_poly.entity_id
_entity_poly.type
_entity_poly.pdbx_seq_one_letter_code
_entity_poly.pdbx_strand_id
1 'polypeptide(L)'
;QLAIVTALADPEPRPRMIDRCLVAAYDAGLEPLLVLTKSDLTSADKILEIYSTFGLNYVVTNREELATGDAADREAERLNGRITAFVGHSGVGKTTLVNSLVAEGRQRATGHVNAVTGRGRHTTTSALALPLPDGDGWVIDTPGVRSFGLHHVDPSRVILAFPDLVPGTEGCPRACSHDEQD
;
A
#
# COMPACT_ATOMS: atom_id res chain seq x y z
N GLN A 1 7.71 5.13 6.31
CA GLN A 1 6.47 5.27 5.51
C GLN A 1 5.93 3.87 5.20
N LEU A 2 4.62 3.70 5.06
CA LEU A 2 4.01 2.45 4.60
C LEU A 2 3.30 2.66 3.26
N ALA A 3 3.80 2.02 2.19
CA ALA A 3 3.14 2.01 0.89
C ALA A 3 2.14 0.85 0.83
N ILE A 4 0.86 1.17 0.68
CA ILE A 4 -0.25 0.23 0.58
C ILE A 4 -0.54 0.00 -0.89
N VAL A 5 -0.07 -1.11 -1.45
CA VAL A 5 -0.17 -1.41 -2.87
C VAL A 5 -1.40 -2.26 -3.16
N THR A 6 -2.30 -1.71 -3.96
CA THR A 6 -3.56 -2.32 -4.38
C THR A 6 -3.67 -2.25 -5.90
N ALA A 7 -4.06 -3.37 -6.53
CA ALA A 7 -4.39 -3.35 -7.95
C ALA A 7 -5.85 -2.93 -8.15
N LEU A 8 -6.10 -2.16 -9.20
CA LEU A 8 -7.43 -1.72 -9.61
C LEU A 8 -8.20 -2.83 -10.34
N ALA A 9 -7.50 -3.84 -10.86
CA ALA A 9 -8.06 -5.07 -11.38
C ALA A 9 -7.07 -6.25 -11.27
N ASP A 10 -7.58 -7.49 -11.30
CA ASP A 10 -6.78 -8.72 -11.39
C ASP A 10 -5.58 -8.81 -10.41
N PRO A 11 -5.79 -8.77 -9.09
CA PRO A 11 -7.06 -9.02 -8.41
C PRO A 11 -7.87 -7.75 -8.13
N GLU A 12 -9.18 -7.93 -7.95
CA GLU A 12 -10.10 -6.88 -7.49
C GLU A 12 -9.56 -6.20 -6.21
N PRO A 13 -9.63 -4.86 -6.10
CA PRO A 13 -9.24 -4.15 -4.90
C PRO A 13 -10.04 -4.62 -3.69
N ARG A 14 -9.38 -4.65 -2.53
CA ARG A 14 -9.99 -5.08 -1.26
C ARG A 14 -9.91 -3.95 -0.24
N PRO A 15 -10.95 -3.09 -0.13
CA PRO A 15 -10.96 -1.97 0.80
C PRO A 15 -10.57 -2.36 2.23
N ARG A 16 -11.13 -3.46 2.74
CA ARG A 16 -10.78 -3.99 4.08
C ARG A 16 -9.29 -4.27 4.31
N MET A 17 -8.49 -4.50 3.26
CA MET A 17 -7.04 -4.62 3.41
C MET A 17 -6.39 -3.24 3.54
N ILE A 18 -6.85 -2.27 2.77
CA ILE A 18 -6.38 -0.88 2.84
C ILE A 18 -6.70 -0.33 4.23
N ASP A 19 -7.95 -0.47 4.70
CA ASP A 19 -8.38 -0.02 6.04
C ASP A 19 -7.45 -0.54 7.14
N ARG A 20 -7.15 -1.84 7.11
CA ARG A 20 -6.28 -2.47 8.12
C ARG A 20 -4.84 -1.97 8.01
N CYS A 21 -4.33 -1.75 6.79
CA CYS A 21 -3.00 -1.18 6.63
C CYS A 21 -2.94 0.27 7.11
N LEU A 22 -4.00 1.07 6.89
CA LEU A 22 -4.12 2.44 7.40
C LEU A 22 -4.11 2.46 8.92
N VAL A 23 -4.95 1.64 9.56
CA VAL A 23 -4.97 1.48 11.03
C VAL A 23 -3.57 1.19 11.57
N ALA A 24 -2.89 0.20 10.99
CA ALA A 24 -1.56 -0.18 11.48
C ALA A 24 -0.49 0.88 11.18
N ALA A 25 -0.58 1.59 10.04
CA ALA A 25 0.33 2.68 9.72
C ALA A 25 0.21 3.79 10.77
N TYR A 26 -1.01 4.25 11.01
CA TYR A 26 -1.26 5.33 11.97
C TYR A 26 -0.96 4.92 13.42
N ASP A 27 -1.32 3.69 13.84
CA ASP A 27 -0.94 3.18 15.17
C ASP A 27 0.57 3.14 15.38
N ALA A 28 1.33 2.83 14.32
CA ALA A 28 2.79 2.83 14.31
C ALA A 28 3.43 4.20 14.05
N GLY A 29 2.63 5.27 13.89
CA GLY A 29 3.12 6.62 13.57
C GLY A 29 3.76 6.74 12.19
N LEU A 30 3.44 5.84 11.26
CA LEU A 30 3.91 5.84 9.89
C LEU A 30 2.96 6.64 9.00
N GLU A 31 3.52 7.47 8.12
CA GLU A 31 2.74 8.10 7.05
C GLU A 31 2.36 7.03 6.00
N PRO A 32 1.06 6.84 5.70
CA PRO A 32 0.61 5.93 4.65
C PRO A 32 0.74 6.58 3.26
N LEU A 33 1.05 5.76 2.25
CA LEU A 33 1.02 6.11 0.84
C LEU A 33 0.14 5.08 0.12
N LEU A 34 -0.97 5.50 -0.47
CA LEU A 34 -1.83 4.60 -1.24
C LEU A 34 -1.32 4.46 -2.67
N VAL A 35 -0.99 3.25 -3.08
CA VAL A 35 -0.45 2.97 -4.41
C VAL A 35 -1.43 2.10 -5.18
N LEU A 36 -2.01 2.66 -6.23
CA LEU A 36 -3.02 2.04 -7.07
C LEU A 36 -2.40 1.63 -8.40
N THR A 37 -2.23 0.32 -8.61
CA THR A 37 -1.61 -0.22 -9.82
C THR A 37 -2.66 -0.68 -10.82
N LYS A 38 -2.23 -0.85 -12.08
CA LYS A 38 -3.04 -1.39 -13.19
C LYS A 38 -4.23 -0.50 -13.54
N SER A 39 -4.02 0.80 -13.54
CA SER A 39 -5.02 1.78 -14.02
C SER A 39 -5.32 1.65 -15.52
N ASP A 40 -4.49 0.92 -16.27
CA ASP A 40 -4.78 0.46 -17.63
C ASP A 40 -5.98 -0.50 -17.72
N LEU A 41 -6.36 -1.16 -16.63
CA LEU A 41 -7.46 -2.12 -16.60
C LEU A 41 -8.77 -1.53 -16.06
N THR A 42 -8.69 -0.70 -15.02
CA THR A 42 -9.84 -0.10 -14.34
C THR A 42 -9.46 1.26 -13.74
N SER A 43 -10.39 2.23 -13.75
CA SER A 43 -10.17 3.56 -13.14
C SER A 43 -9.96 3.49 -11.62
N ALA A 44 -9.16 4.42 -11.09
CA ALA A 44 -8.92 4.61 -9.67
C ALA A 44 -10.07 5.30 -8.93
N ASP A 45 -11.00 5.94 -9.65
CA ASP A 45 -11.98 6.89 -9.08
C ASP A 45 -12.76 6.30 -7.91
N LYS A 46 -13.27 5.07 -8.04
CA LYS A 46 -14.06 4.42 -6.98
C LYS A 46 -13.27 4.25 -5.68
N ILE A 47 -11.99 3.92 -5.78
CA ILE A 47 -11.14 3.76 -4.61
C ILE A 47 -10.78 5.12 -4.03
N LEU A 48 -10.42 6.09 -4.87
CA LEU A 48 -10.08 7.43 -4.43
C LEU A 48 -11.27 8.15 -3.78
N GLU A 49 -12.49 7.93 -4.27
CA GLU A 49 -13.71 8.45 -3.66
C GLU A 49 -13.88 7.94 -2.23
N ILE A 50 -13.71 6.63 -2.00
CA ILE A 50 -13.80 5.99 -0.67
C ILE A 50 -12.79 6.61 0.31
N TYR A 51 -11.57 6.92 -0.15
CA TYR A 51 -10.51 7.40 0.73
C TYR A 51 -10.25 8.93 0.66
N SER A 52 -11.08 9.66 -0.08
CA SER A 52 -10.88 11.10 -0.35
C SER A 52 -10.86 11.95 0.94
N THR A 53 -11.66 11.58 1.93
CA THR A 53 -11.81 12.30 3.20
C THR A 53 -10.59 12.20 4.11
N PHE A 54 -9.75 11.16 3.93
CA PHE A 54 -8.57 10.94 4.77
C PHE A 54 -7.36 11.78 4.34
N GLY A 55 -7.45 12.52 3.22
CA GLY A 55 -6.34 13.34 2.73
C GLY A 55 -5.08 12.51 2.40
N LEU A 56 -5.24 11.24 2.04
CA LEU A 56 -4.11 10.35 1.79
C LEU A 56 -3.30 10.81 0.59
N ASN A 57 -1.98 10.78 0.74
CA ASN A 57 -1.09 10.77 -0.41
C ASN A 57 -1.37 9.49 -1.22
N TYR A 58 -1.58 9.66 -2.52
CA TYR A 58 -1.83 8.53 -3.41
C TYR A 58 -1.09 8.66 -4.73
N VAL A 59 -0.97 7.50 -5.36
CA VAL A 59 -0.23 7.25 -6.57
C VAL A 59 -1.07 6.34 -7.44
N VAL A 60 -1.19 6.67 -8.72
CA VAL A 60 -1.84 5.82 -9.70
C VAL A 60 -0.82 5.48 -10.77
N THR A 61 -0.63 4.18 -11.01
CA THR A 61 0.29 3.67 -12.03
C THR A 61 -0.39 2.71 -12.98
N ASN A 62 0.05 2.70 -14.22
CA ASN A 62 -0.29 1.68 -15.21
C ASN A 62 0.96 0.91 -15.67
N ARG A 63 0.75 -0.17 -16.44
CA ARG A 63 1.86 -1.00 -16.94
C ARG A 63 2.87 -0.23 -17.79
N GLU A 64 2.42 0.69 -18.63
CA GLU A 64 3.26 1.41 -19.58
C GLU A 64 4.21 2.37 -18.83
N GLU A 65 3.68 3.17 -17.91
CA GLU A 65 4.47 4.08 -17.06
C GLU A 65 5.54 3.34 -16.23
N LEU A 66 5.20 2.15 -15.73
CA LEU A 66 6.16 1.31 -14.99
C LEU A 66 7.24 0.70 -15.90
N ALA A 67 6.95 0.53 -17.20
CA ALA A 67 7.89 -0.04 -18.16
C ALA A 67 8.83 1.01 -18.76
N THR A 68 8.34 2.24 -18.97
CA THR A 68 9.15 3.36 -19.47
C THR A 68 10.01 4.00 -18.40
N GLY A 69 9.66 3.81 -17.12
CA GLY A 69 10.32 4.47 -16.00
C GLY A 69 9.73 5.84 -15.67
N ASP A 70 8.71 6.31 -16.41
CA ASP A 70 8.06 7.61 -16.15
C ASP A 70 7.34 7.64 -14.80
N ALA A 71 6.89 6.49 -14.32
CA ALA A 71 6.39 6.36 -12.95
C ALA A 71 7.51 6.61 -11.94
N ALA A 72 8.75 6.19 -12.22
CA ALA A 72 9.84 6.26 -11.25
C ALA A 72 10.14 7.70 -10.83
N ASP A 73 10.11 8.66 -11.75
CA ASP A 73 10.42 10.06 -11.46
C ASP A 73 9.33 10.72 -10.58
N ARG A 74 8.05 10.50 -10.93
CA ARG A 74 6.91 11.01 -10.14
C ARG A 74 6.83 10.39 -8.74
N GLU A 75 7.23 9.14 -8.63
CA GLU A 75 7.17 8.36 -7.39
C GLU A 75 8.41 8.59 -6.51
N ALA A 76 9.58 8.79 -7.11
CA ALA A 76 10.84 8.98 -6.38
C ALA A 76 10.76 10.20 -5.45
N GLU A 77 10.12 11.30 -5.83
CA GLU A 77 9.95 12.46 -4.94
C GLU A 77 9.23 12.09 -3.63
N ARG A 78 8.26 11.17 -3.68
CA ARG A 78 7.49 10.73 -2.50
C ARG A 78 8.24 9.71 -1.64
N LEU A 79 9.31 9.13 -2.17
CA LEU A 79 10.10 8.06 -1.55
C LEU A 79 11.51 8.52 -1.15
N ASN A 80 12.03 9.60 -1.73
CA ASN A 80 13.33 10.18 -1.41
C ASN A 80 13.38 10.63 0.06
N GLY A 81 14.51 10.41 0.73
CA GLY A 81 14.68 10.66 2.16
C GLY A 81 13.90 9.71 3.07
N ARG A 82 13.22 8.69 2.54
CA ARG A 82 12.34 7.80 3.31
C ARG A 82 12.73 6.34 3.16
N ILE A 83 12.46 5.57 4.22
CA ILE A 83 12.40 4.11 4.15
C ILE A 83 10.92 3.73 4.02
N THR A 84 10.58 3.09 2.91
CA THR A 84 9.19 2.79 2.54
C THR A 84 9.00 1.29 2.38
N ALA A 85 8.15 0.72 3.24
CA ALA A 85 7.77 -0.69 3.16
C ALA A 85 6.52 -0.87 2.29
N PHE A 86 6.57 -1.79 1.33
CA PHE A 86 5.51 -2.02 0.36
C PHE A 86 4.69 -3.24 0.78
N VAL A 87 3.45 -3.01 1.22
CA VAL A 87 2.52 -4.06 1.65
C VAL A 87 1.35 -4.17 0.68
N GLY A 88 0.90 -5.40 0.43
CA GLY A 88 -0.25 -5.66 -0.42
C GLY A 88 -0.36 -7.13 -0.77
N HIS A 89 -1.49 -7.53 -1.36
CA HIS A 89 -1.71 -8.93 -1.72
C HIS A 89 -0.71 -9.44 -2.78
N SER A 90 -0.63 -10.76 -2.93
CA SER A 90 0.06 -11.33 -4.09
C SER A 90 -0.64 -10.92 -5.39
N GLY A 91 0.11 -10.64 -6.46
CA GLY A 91 -0.43 -10.30 -7.78
C GLY A 91 -0.81 -8.82 -7.99
N VAL A 92 -0.73 -7.98 -6.95
CA VAL A 92 -1.08 -6.54 -7.05
C VAL A 92 0.00 -5.68 -7.73
N GLY A 93 1.09 -6.26 -8.21
CA GLY A 93 2.14 -5.52 -8.95
C GLY A 93 3.27 -4.89 -8.10
N LYS A 94 3.39 -5.21 -6.80
CA LYS A 94 4.48 -4.70 -5.93
C LYS A 94 5.87 -4.84 -6.54
N THR A 95 6.25 -6.05 -6.95
CA THR A 95 7.59 -6.30 -7.49
C THR A 95 7.82 -5.59 -8.82
N THR A 96 6.79 -5.48 -9.67
CA THR A 96 6.87 -4.69 -10.91
C THR A 96 7.13 -3.22 -10.61
N LEU A 97 6.41 -2.66 -9.63
CA LEU A 97 6.62 -1.29 -9.18
C LEU A 97 8.01 -1.09 -8.58
N VAL A 98 8.45 -1.98 -7.68
CA VAL A 98 9.81 -1.94 -7.11
C VAL A 98 10.87 -1.96 -8.20
N ASN A 99 10.70 -2.79 -9.23
CA ASN A 99 11.64 -2.87 -10.34
C ASN A 99 11.70 -1.60 -11.20
N SER A 100 10.61 -0.85 -11.30
CA SER A 100 10.60 0.44 -11.97
C SER A 100 11.34 1.53 -11.18
N LEU A 101 11.43 1.38 -9.85
CA LEU A 101 12.00 2.37 -8.94
C LEU A 101 13.50 2.21 -8.68
N VAL A 102 14.09 1.06 -9.04
CA VAL A 102 15.49 0.74 -8.71
C VAL A 102 16.35 0.71 -9.96
N ALA A 103 17.64 1.01 -9.79
CA ALA A 103 18.59 1.05 -10.89
C ALA A 103 18.64 -0.29 -11.65
N GLU A 104 18.88 -0.22 -12.96
CA GLU A 104 19.10 -1.38 -13.80
C GLU A 104 20.15 -2.31 -13.17
N GLY A 105 19.89 -3.63 -13.17
CA GLY A 105 20.75 -4.63 -12.54
C GLY A 105 20.52 -4.85 -11.04
N ARG A 106 19.70 -4.03 -10.36
CA ARG A 106 19.21 -4.29 -8.98
C ARG A 106 17.78 -4.82 -8.93
N GLN A 107 17.18 -5.03 -10.10
CA GLN A 107 15.81 -5.50 -10.27
C GLN A 107 15.65 -6.94 -9.76
N ARG A 108 14.50 -7.21 -9.16
CA ARG A 108 14.08 -8.56 -8.78
C ARG A 108 13.59 -9.31 -10.02
N ALA A 109 13.88 -10.60 -10.10
CA ALA A 109 13.31 -11.44 -11.15
C ALA A 109 11.77 -11.46 -11.04
N THR A 110 11.06 -10.91 -12.04
CA THR A 110 9.61 -11.03 -12.16
C THR A 110 9.27 -12.26 -12.99
N GLY A 111 8.70 -13.29 -12.37
CA GLY A 111 8.24 -14.47 -13.10
C GLY A 111 6.95 -14.22 -13.88
N HIS A 112 6.84 -14.76 -15.09
CA HIS A 112 5.58 -14.80 -15.83
C HIS A 112 4.51 -15.55 -15.03
N VAL A 113 3.29 -15.03 -15.01
CA VAL A 113 2.14 -15.63 -14.32
C VAL A 113 1.83 -16.96 -14.99
N ASN A 114 1.76 -18.05 -14.22
CA ASN A 114 1.42 -19.35 -14.79
C ASN A 114 -0.09 -19.37 -15.15
N ALA A 115 -0.38 -19.40 -16.45
CA ALA A 115 -1.72 -19.31 -17.04
C ALA A 115 -2.70 -20.39 -16.55
N VAL A 116 -2.22 -21.51 -15.99
CA VAL A 116 -3.07 -22.63 -15.54
C VAL A 116 -3.58 -22.44 -14.10
N THR A 117 -2.90 -21.63 -13.28
CA THR A 117 -3.22 -21.48 -11.84
C THR A 117 -3.54 -20.06 -11.40
N GLY A 118 -3.29 -19.06 -12.26
CA GLY A 118 -3.39 -17.64 -11.91
C GLY A 118 -2.42 -17.19 -10.81
N ARG A 119 -1.48 -18.06 -10.39
CA ARG A 119 -0.49 -17.77 -9.35
C ARG A 119 0.88 -17.54 -9.99
N GLY A 120 1.50 -16.41 -9.65
CA GLY A 120 2.91 -16.17 -9.95
C GLY A 120 3.78 -17.25 -9.29
N ARG A 121 4.66 -17.89 -10.07
CA ARG A 121 5.46 -19.05 -9.66
C ARG A 121 6.56 -18.72 -8.65
N HIS A 122 6.80 -17.46 -8.30
CA HIS A 122 7.74 -17.09 -7.26
C HIS A 122 7.17 -15.96 -6.39
N THR A 123 6.81 -16.34 -5.16
CA THR A 123 6.47 -15.46 -4.05
C THR A 123 7.77 -14.82 -3.56
N THR A 124 7.87 -13.49 -3.46
CA THR A 124 8.91 -12.85 -2.63
C THR A 124 8.84 -13.54 -1.26
N THR A 125 9.84 -14.35 -0.87
CA THR A 125 9.81 -15.17 0.36
C THR A 125 10.41 -14.43 1.56
N SER A 126 11.22 -13.40 1.30
CA SER A 126 11.84 -12.54 2.29
C SER A 126 11.70 -11.08 1.90
N ALA A 127 11.60 -10.22 2.91
CA ALA A 127 11.70 -8.78 2.70
C ALA A 127 13.10 -8.42 2.19
N LEU A 128 13.19 -7.49 1.24
CA LEU A 128 14.47 -6.97 0.74
C LEU A 128 14.41 -5.46 0.69
N ALA A 129 15.42 -4.83 1.29
CA ALA A 129 15.65 -3.40 1.18
C ALA A 129 16.52 -3.11 -0.04
N LEU A 130 16.04 -2.23 -0.91
CA LEU A 130 16.72 -1.78 -2.13
C LEU A 130 16.86 -0.25 -2.07
N PRO A 131 18.06 0.30 -2.28
CA PRO A 131 18.26 1.74 -2.34
C PRO A 131 17.72 2.30 -3.66
N LEU A 132 17.16 3.51 -3.62
CA LEU A 132 16.77 4.25 -4.81
C LEU A 132 18.01 4.77 -5.56
N PRO A 133 17.95 5.01 -6.90
CA PRO A 133 19.09 5.40 -7.71
C PRO A 133 19.69 6.76 -7.34
N ASP A 134 18.83 7.78 -7.20
CA ASP A 134 19.23 9.19 -7.15
C ASP A 134 18.94 9.86 -5.80
N GLY A 135 18.85 9.07 -4.73
CA GLY A 135 18.50 9.58 -3.40
C GLY A 135 18.98 8.70 -2.25
N ASP A 136 18.73 9.17 -1.03
CA ASP A 136 18.97 8.48 0.24
C ASP A 136 17.77 7.61 0.68
N GLY A 137 16.77 7.46 -0.19
CA GLY A 137 15.57 6.64 0.04
C GLY A 137 15.79 5.15 -0.17
N TRP A 138 14.95 4.36 0.49
CA TRP A 138 14.96 2.90 0.43
C TRP A 138 13.56 2.33 0.24
N VAL A 139 13.45 1.32 -0.61
CA VAL A 139 12.23 0.55 -0.80
C VAL A 139 12.41 -0.84 -0.19
N ILE A 140 11.48 -1.23 0.68
CA ILE A 140 11.41 -2.58 1.25
C ILE A 140 10.30 -3.35 0.54
N ASP A 141 10.67 -4.24 -0.39
CA ASP A 141 9.74 -5.16 -1.03
C ASP A 141 9.39 -6.29 -0.06
N THR A 142 8.13 -6.41 0.33
CA THR A 142 7.68 -7.48 1.22
C THR A 142 6.98 -8.60 0.44
N PRO A 143 7.01 -9.85 0.95
CA PRO A 143 6.12 -10.91 0.50
C PRO A 143 4.66 -10.45 0.36
N GLY A 144 3.97 -10.96 -0.65
CA GLY A 144 2.53 -10.73 -0.76
C GLY A 144 1.79 -11.33 0.43
N VAL A 145 1.04 -10.51 1.15
CA VAL A 145 0.27 -10.96 2.32
C VAL A 145 -1.08 -11.53 1.88
N ARG A 146 -1.54 -12.62 2.50
CA ARG A 146 -2.90 -13.14 2.30
C ARG A 146 -3.92 -12.43 3.18
N SER A 147 -3.47 -12.03 4.37
CA SER A 147 -4.21 -11.27 5.36
C SER A 147 -3.22 -10.40 6.12
N PHE A 148 -3.67 -9.25 6.60
CA PHE A 148 -2.84 -8.31 7.34
C PHE A 148 -3.36 -8.18 8.77
N GLY A 149 -2.82 -8.96 9.70
CA GLY A 149 -3.28 -9.01 11.10
C GLY A 149 -3.16 -7.68 11.83
N LEU A 150 -4.13 -7.38 12.70
CA LEU A 150 -4.12 -6.21 13.59
C LEU A 150 -3.91 -6.60 15.06
N HIS A 151 -3.36 -7.79 15.33
CA HIS A 151 -3.20 -8.29 16.70
C HIS A 151 -2.34 -7.39 17.61
N HIS A 152 -1.49 -6.55 17.01
CA HIS A 152 -0.64 -5.60 17.73
C HIS A 152 -1.33 -4.24 17.96
N VAL A 153 -2.48 -4.00 17.34
CA VAL A 153 -3.22 -2.75 17.47
C VAL A 153 -4.23 -2.89 18.60
N ASP A 154 -4.15 -1.98 19.56
CA ASP A 154 -5.17 -1.86 20.61
C ASP A 154 -6.42 -1.19 20.02
N PRO A 155 -7.62 -1.81 20.11
CA PRO A 155 -8.86 -1.21 19.61
C PRO A 155 -9.11 0.22 20.11
N SER A 156 -8.72 0.53 21.35
CA SER A 156 -8.87 1.88 21.91
C SER A 156 -8.02 2.94 21.20
N ARG A 157 -6.93 2.53 20.54
CA ARG A 157 -6.04 3.41 19.77
C ARG A 157 -6.49 3.61 18.33
N VAL A 158 -7.41 2.78 17.84
CA VAL A 158 -7.89 2.84 16.44
C VAL A 158 -8.58 4.19 16.17
N ILE A 159 -9.41 4.69 17.07
CA ILE A 159 -10.10 5.97 16.87
C ILE A 159 -9.11 7.13 16.86
N LEU A 160 -8.07 7.07 17.69
CA LEU A 160 -6.99 8.07 17.71
C LEU A 160 -6.15 8.04 16.41
N ALA A 161 -6.19 6.92 15.68
CA ALA A 161 -5.52 6.75 14.41
C ALA A 161 -6.27 7.43 13.24
N PHE A 162 -7.53 7.83 13.45
CA PHE A 162 -8.36 8.53 12.47
C PHE A 162 -8.83 9.88 13.03
N PRO A 163 -8.08 10.97 12.78
CA PRO A 163 -8.32 12.28 13.39
C PRO A 163 -9.73 12.83 13.12
N ASP A 164 -10.33 12.47 11.99
CA ASP A 164 -11.70 12.82 11.58
C ASP A 164 -12.78 12.16 12.45
N LEU A 165 -12.48 11.04 13.10
CA LEU A 165 -13.39 10.36 14.03
C LEU A 165 -13.31 10.94 15.45
N VAL A 166 -12.21 11.60 15.81
CA VAL A 166 -11.98 12.15 17.17
C VAL A 166 -13.09 13.11 17.61
N PRO A 167 -13.55 14.09 16.80
CA PRO A 167 -14.67 14.96 17.18
C PRO A 167 -15.96 14.20 17.50
N GLY A 168 -16.20 13.07 16.82
CA GLY A 168 -17.35 12.21 17.09
C GLY A 168 -17.32 11.51 18.45
N THR A 169 -16.17 11.52 19.15
CA THR A 169 -16.01 10.88 20.47
C THR A 169 -16.21 11.80 21.67
N GLU A 170 -16.32 13.12 21.46
CA GLU A 170 -16.34 14.11 22.56
C GLU A 170 -17.53 13.92 23.53
N GLY A 171 -18.64 13.35 23.06
CA GLY A 171 -19.84 13.05 23.86
C GLY A 171 -19.89 11.65 24.44
N CYS A 172 -18.92 10.79 24.13
CA CYS A 172 -18.97 9.37 24.53
C CYS A 172 -18.56 9.18 26.00
N PRO A 173 -19.16 8.21 26.71
CA PRO A 173 -18.69 7.81 28.02
C PRO A 173 -17.26 7.25 27.93
N ARG A 174 -16.52 7.33 29.04
CA ARG A 174 -15.19 6.71 29.14
C ARG A 174 -15.28 5.22 28.83
N ALA A 175 -14.41 4.73 27.94
CA ALA A 175 -14.37 3.35 27.45
C ALA A 175 -15.61 2.91 26.64
N CYS A 176 -16.31 3.83 25.96
CA CYS A 176 -17.25 3.47 24.90
C CYS A 176 -16.54 2.61 23.86
N SER A 177 -17.18 1.50 23.46
CA SER A 177 -16.61 0.60 22.44
C SER A 177 -16.81 1.13 21.03
N HIS A 178 -17.70 2.11 20.85
CA HIS A 178 -18.12 2.65 19.55
C HIS A 178 -18.63 1.55 18.58
N ASP A 179 -19.14 0.46 19.15
CA ASP A 179 -19.72 -0.72 18.47
C ASP A 179 -21.12 -1.03 19.03
N GLU A 180 -21.75 -0.03 19.65
CA GLU A 180 -23.12 -0.09 20.16
C GLU A 180 -24.08 0.01 18.96
N GLN A 181 -25.16 -0.77 18.96
CA GLN A 181 -26.20 -0.64 17.93
C GLN A 181 -26.98 0.65 18.18
N ASP A 182 -27.23 1.42 17.12
CA ASP A 182 -28.09 2.62 17.12
C ASP A 182 -29.47 2.36 17.77
#